data_AF-A0A7R9U6U9-F1
#
_entry.id   AF-A0A7R9U6U9-F1
#
_cell.length_a   1.000
_cell.length_b   1.000
_cell.length_c   1.000
_cell.angle_alpha   90.00
_cell.angle_beta   90.00
_cell.angle_gamma   90.00
#
_symmetry.space_group_name_H-M   'P 1'
#
loop_
_entity.id
_entity.type
_entity.pdbx_description
1 polymer ?
#
loop_
_entity_poly.entity_id
_entity_poly.type
_entity_poly.pdbx_seq_one_letter_code
_entity_poly.pdbx_strand_id
1 'polypeptide(L)'
;ALSAVPKASSARRRPPLAMRNLVKAIAAMLVIVGFASFFMATDIVEGEPHIRSAFAGGFVSSTPSHTVHLASVDGDVMLDSGLDARSLDTSGAQYVGVDGREHAHIIFSTDCGAYQNWQSELLAFSAQRVGHKGPVTRIASGCTPEEQEALRTRYDTFDLAGLRVHFADASKKMADGRVYKYFNKPSGLKHWLEYDERLEGNEVIALLDPDMILMKPFPAHMDPEKDFIRTHVPYWDASKAPKRIVDGTPAAQNYGLGSKWVEFNRPYVCGDETSPCVTDFDETNKEDRKRAVAHYAVGPPYVATRNDFIKIADKWVEFCPKLYEEFAELLTEMYAYCLAAAHLQMPHFMVFNWMVSEPGMENREGWPEIDSAAADPNFQCDASILNTHETSNIPNILHYCQKYIAGENQIWSKHRIPKDIFSCDRELLQPPPVNAMEYPPGTDVRGRPFNEKFWRRNTWMACYAYHAMNDALIRFKRANCDQNANLEETYMIIKMREDCKGNPNCHNK
;
A
#
# COMPACT_ATOMS: atom_id res chain seq x y z
N ALA A 1 -64.23 42.48 -7.18
CA ALA A 1 -64.18 41.04 -7.48
C ALA A 1 -63.16 40.84 -8.60
N LEU A 2 -62.27 39.87 -8.42
CA LEU A 2 -60.96 39.72 -9.07
C LEU A 2 -61.02 39.48 -10.60
N SER A 3 -60.10 40.09 -11.36
CA SER A 3 -59.65 39.55 -12.65
C SER A 3 -58.14 39.72 -12.85
N ALA A 4 -57.51 38.55 -13.08
CA ALA A 4 -56.27 38.21 -13.79
C ALA A 4 -55.04 39.15 -13.80
N VAL A 5 -53.94 38.65 -13.23
CA VAL A 5 -52.55 39.00 -13.58
C VAL A 5 -51.80 37.70 -13.94
N PRO A 6 -50.94 37.64 -14.99
CA PRO A 6 -50.36 36.40 -15.49
C PRO A 6 -49.10 35.94 -14.73
N LYS A 7 -48.88 34.63 -14.73
CA LYS A 7 -47.69 33.92 -14.18
C LYS A 7 -46.42 34.28 -14.98
N ALA A 8 -45.38 34.75 -14.30
CA ALA A 8 -44.02 34.85 -14.83
C ALA A 8 -43.24 33.55 -14.61
N SER A 9 -42.74 32.96 -15.69
CA SER A 9 -41.84 31.80 -15.69
C SER A 9 -40.40 32.22 -15.36
N SER A 10 -39.81 31.72 -14.28
CA SER A 10 -38.39 31.93 -13.96
C SER A 10 -37.51 30.90 -14.68
N ALA A 11 -37.13 31.20 -15.92
CA ALA A 11 -36.04 30.50 -16.58
C ALA A 11 -34.71 30.85 -15.88
N ARG A 12 -34.12 29.89 -15.15
CA ARG A 12 -32.74 30.02 -14.62
C ARG A 12 -31.76 30.15 -15.80
N ARG A 13 -31.31 31.38 -16.08
CA ARG A 13 -30.22 31.64 -17.03
C ARG A 13 -28.92 31.02 -16.49
N ARG A 14 -28.28 30.16 -17.28
CA ARG A 14 -26.92 29.68 -17.00
C ARG A 14 -25.94 30.87 -17.07
N PRO A 15 -24.95 30.95 -16.16
CA PRO A 15 -23.99 32.05 -16.18
C PRO A 15 -23.08 31.97 -17.41
N PRO A 16 -22.61 33.12 -17.95
CA PRO A 16 -21.76 33.18 -19.13
C PRO A 16 -20.42 32.47 -18.93
N LEU A 17 -19.84 31.96 -20.02
CA LEU A 17 -18.63 31.12 -20.03
C LEU A 17 -17.43 31.73 -19.28
N ALA A 18 -17.30 33.06 -19.31
CA ALA A 18 -16.26 33.78 -18.57
C ALA A 18 -16.40 33.65 -17.04
N MET A 19 -17.62 33.59 -16.52
CA MET A 19 -17.90 33.44 -15.10
C MET A 19 -17.61 32.00 -14.63
N ARG A 20 -17.81 31.00 -15.50
CA ARG A 20 -17.44 29.60 -15.23
C ARG A 20 -15.92 29.41 -15.16
N ASN A 21 -15.16 30.11 -15.99
CA ASN A 21 -13.70 30.07 -15.96
C ASN A 21 -13.13 30.81 -14.73
N LEU A 22 -13.77 31.90 -14.31
CA LEU A 22 -13.40 32.59 -13.07
C LEU A 22 -13.69 31.74 -11.81
N VAL A 23 -14.85 31.07 -11.76
CA VAL A 23 -15.18 30.15 -10.65
C VAL A 23 -14.22 28.96 -10.60
N LYS A 24 -13.81 28.40 -11.76
CA LYS A 24 -12.78 27.36 -11.83
C LYS A 24 -11.40 27.85 -11.38
N ALA A 25 -11.03 29.08 -11.73
CA ALA A 25 -9.75 29.68 -11.30
C ALA A 25 -9.72 29.97 -9.79
N ILE A 26 -10.84 30.45 -9.23
CA ILE A 26 -10.98 30.68 -7.77
C ILE A 26 -10.97 29.35 -7.01
N ALA A 27 -11.64 28.32 -7.52
CA ALA A 27 -11.59 26.97 -6.93
C ALA A 27 -10.16 26.39 -6.97
N ALA A 28 -9.43 26.57 -8.08
CA ALA A 28 -8.03 26.14 -8.18
C ALA A 28 -7.09 26.91 -7.23
N MET A 29 -7.31 28.22 -7.02
CA MET A 29 -6.54 28.99 -6.02
C MET A 29 -6.86 28.58 -4.59
N LEU A 30 -8.11 28.29 -4.26
CA LEU A 30 -8.51 27.82 -2.92
C LEU A 30 -7.91 26.44 -2.59
N VAL A 31 -7.73 25.57 -3.60
CA VAL A 31 -7.02 24.29 -3.44
C VAL A 31 -5.51 24.50 -3.19
N ILE A 32 -4.87 25.45 -3.87
CA ILE A 32 -3.44 25.77 -3.67
C ILE A 32 -3.19 26.39 -2.28
N VAL A 33 -4.09 27.25 -1.80
CA VAL A 33 -4.00 27.85 -0.46
C VAL A 33 -4.33 26.81 0.63
N GLY A 34 -5.31 25.92 0.40
CA GLY A 34 -5.63 24.82 1.31
C GLY A 34 -4.48 23.83 1.51
N PHE A 35 -3.72 23.53 0.45
CA PHE A 35 -2.50 22.71 0.54
C PHE A 35 -1.36 23.42 1.28
N ALA A 36 -1.25 24.75 1.20
CA ALA A 36 -0.22 25.51 1.91
C ALA A 36 -0.52 25.66 3.41
N SER A 37 -1.80 25.78 3.79
CA SER A 37 -2.22 25.95 5.19
C SER A 37 -2.23 24.65 6.01
N PHE A 38 -2.31 23.48 5.37
CA PHE A 38 -2.21 22.19 6.08
C PHE A 38 -0.78 21.89 6.57
N PHE A 39 0.24 22.60 6.05
CA PHE A 39 1.64 22.45 6.45
C PHE A 39 2.10 23.41 7.57
N MET A 40 1.22 24.24 8.13
CA MET A 40 1.62 25.29 9.09
C MET A 40 0.94 25.26 10.47
N ALA A 41 0.19 24.22 10.83
CA ALA A 41 -0.53 24.20 12.10
C ALA A 41 -0.45 22.86 12.84
N THR A 42 0.76 22.49 13.29
CA THR A 42 0.97 21.75 14.55
C THR A 42 2.38 22.02 15.06
N ASP A 43 2.57 23.17 15.68
CA ASP A 43 3.50 23.40 16.78
C ASP A 43 3.05 24.68 17.49
N ILE A 44 3.33 24.77 18.80
CA ILE A 44 2.87 25.75 19.81
C ILE A 44 1.71 25.21 20.67
N VAL A 45 2.06 24.48 21.74
CA VAL A 45 1.75 24.90 23.12
C VAL A 45 2.92 24.48 24.03
N GLU A 46 3.73 25.46 24.44
CA GLU A 46 4.67 25.36 25.58
C GLU A 46 3.95 25.77 26.88
N GLY A 47 4.38 25.19 28.03
CA GLY A 47 4.03 25.71 29.36
C GLY A 47 4.18 24.76 30.58
N GLU A 48 5.43 24.38 30.91
CA GLU A 48 6.15 24.23 32.22
C GLU A 48 5.46 24.34 33.63
N PRO A 49 6.13 24.11 34.81
CA PRO A 49 7.31 23.27 35.16
C PRO A 49 7.26 22.53 36.56
N HIS A 50 8.33 21.75 36.84
CA HIS A 50 8.93 21.34 38.13
C HIS A 50 8.20 20.44 39.15
N ILE A 51 8.78 19.25 39.46
CA ILE A 51 9.18 18.81 40.83
C ILE A 51 10.45 17.92 40.73
N ARG A 52 11.42 18.18 41.61
CA ARG A 52 12.65 17.41 41.87
C ARG A 52 12.42 16.28 42.90
N SER A 53 13.01 15.11 42.67
CA SER A 53 13.71 14.27 43.67
C SER A 53 14.43 13.15 42.89
N ALA A 54 15.77 13.08 42.84
CA ALA A 54 16.70 12.62 43.87
C ALA A 54 16.30 11.27 44.50
N PHE A 55 16.85 10.16 43.98
CA PHE A 55 17.41 9.10 44.81
C PHE A 55 18.49 8.33 44.04
N ALA A 56 19.62 8.16 44.71
CA ALA A 56 20.81 7.46 44.26
C ALA A 56 20.73 5.96 44.60
N GLY A 57 21.54 5.16 43.90
CA GLY A 57 22.17 3.98 44.50
C GLY A 57 22.02 2.66 43.73
N GLY A 58 23.17 2.13 43.30
CA GLY A 58 23.51 0.74 43.61
C GLY A 58 23.36 -0.30 42.51
N PHE A 59 24.48 -0.58 41.83
CA PHE A 59 24.85 -1.93 41.37
C PHE A 59 24.62 -2.97 42.48
N VAL A 60 24.13 -4.18 42.15
CA VAL A 60 24.67 -5.49 42.58
C VAL A 60 24.09 -6.61 41.70
N SER A 61 25.01 -7.46 41.22
CA SER A 61 24.82 -8.76 40.59
C SER A 61 24.36 -9.83 41.59
N SER A 62 23.47 -10.74 41.19
CA SER A 62 23.61 -12.19 41.49
C SER A 62 22.45 -13.02 40.93
N THR A 63 22.83 -14.09 40.23
CA THR A 63 22.02 -15.29 39.96
C THR A 63 21.74 -16.08 41.25
N PRO A 64 20.67 -16.89 41.30
CA PRO A 64 20.96 -18.33 41.26
C PRO A 64 19.94 -19.19 40.48
N SER A 65 20.50 -20.28 39.97
CA SER A 65 19.88 -21.49 39.45
C SER A 65 18.97 -22.20 40.47
N HIS A 66 17.80 -22.69 40.04
CA HIS A 66 17.15 -23.82 40.69
C HIS A 66 16.47 -24.75 39.68
N THR A 67 17.00 -25.96 39.64
CA THR A 67 16.44 -27.20 39.08
C THR A 67 15.20 -27.60 39.88
N VAL A 68 14.10 -27.99 39.23
CA VAL A 68 12.95 -28.64 39.89
C VAL A 68 12.60 -29.94 39.18
N HIS A 69 12.48 -30.99 40.00
CA HIS A 69 12.17 -32.37 39.66
C HIS A 69 10.71 -32.58 39.26
N LEU A 70 10.52 -33.51 38.32
CA LEU A 70 9.25 -34.16 37.99
C LEU A 70 8.68 -34.94 39.19
N ALA A 71 7.38 -34.75 39.46
CA ALA A 71 6.57 -35.70 40.20
C ALA A 71 5.15 -35.70 39.64
N SER A 72 4.73 -36.88 39.14
CA SER A 72 3.38 -37.24 38.75
C SER A 72 2.51 -37.50 39.99
N VAL A 73 1.27 -37.01 40.01
CA VAL A 73 0.19 -37.61 40.80
C VAL A 73 -1.14 -37.42 40.05
N ASP A 74 -1.80 -38.54 39.78
CA ASP A 74 -3.16 -38.67 39.27
C ASP A 74 -4.21 -38.19 40.29
N GLY A 75 -5.37 -37.71 39.82
CA GLY A 75 -6.54 -37.49 40.67
C GLY A 75 -7.64 -36.67 40.02
N ASP A 76 -8.55 -37.34 39.32
CA ASP A 76 -9.79 -36.83 38.74
C ASP A 76 -10.70 -36.10 39.73
N VAL A 77 -11.20 -34.92 39.35
CA VAL A 77 -12.58 -34.47 39.65
C VAL A 77 -13.12 -33.71 38.45
N MET A 78 -14.10 -34.32 37.79
CA MET A 78 -14.95 -33.78 36.73
C MET A 78 -15.79 -32.60 37.22
N LEU A 79 -15.74 -31.47 36.49
CA LEU A 79 -16.87 -30.56 36.35
C LEU A 79 -16.97 -30.13 34.88
N ASP A 80 -18.04 -30.59 34.27
CA ASP A 80 -18.51 -30.36 32.91
C ASP A 80 -18.96 -28.90 32.71
N SER A 81 -18.27 -28.20 31.81
CA SER A 81 -18.84 -27.10 31.03
C SER A 81 -18.17 -27.09 29.66
N GLY A 82 -18.67 -27.98 28.80
CA GLY A 82 -18.28 -28.11 27.41
C GLY A 82 -18.28 -26.79 26.63
N LEU A 83 -17.08 -26.36 26.26
CA LEU A 83 -16.77 -25.67 25.01
C LEU A 83 -15.46 -26.28 24.51
N ASP A 84 -15.61 -27.38 23.79
CA ASP A 84 -14.51 -28.10 23.16
C ASP A 84 -13.76 -27.17 22.20
N ALA A 85 -12.58 -26.70 22.62
CA ALA A 85 -11.59 -26.00 21.82
C ALA A 85 -10.88 -26.96 20.82
N ARG A 86 -11.62 -27.90 20.24
CA ARG A 86 -11.16 -28.89 19.26
C ARG A 86 -12.11 -28.96 18.07
N SER A 87 -12.28 -27.83 17.40
CA SER A 87 -12.60 -27.80 15.96
C SER A 87 -11.96 -26.59 15.27
N LEU A 88 -10.73 -26.25 15.67
CA LEU A 88 -9.87 -25.43 14.82
C LEU A 88 -9.61 -26.24 13.55
N ASP A 89 -10.41 -25.92 12.53
CA ASP A 89 -10.23 -26.35 11.15
C ASP A 89 -8.76 -26.14 10.77
N THR A 90 -8.05 -27.26 10.68
CA THR A 90 -6.63 -27.37 10.34
C THR A 90 -6.48 -27.88 8.91
N SER A 91 -7.49 -27.66 8.05
CA SER A 91 -7.40 -27.94 6.62
C SER A 91 -6.46 -26.94 5.92
N GLY A 92 -5.15 -27.18 6.08
CA GLY A 92 -4.11 -26.85 5.11
C GLY A 92 -3.49 -25.47 5.26
N ALA A 93 -2.40 -25.36 6.04
CA ALA A 93 -1.43 -24.29 5.81
C ALA A 93 -0.82 -24.52 4.42
N GLN A 94 -1.24 -23.75 3.42
CA GLN A 94 -0.96 -24.10 2.01
C GLN A 94 0.46 -23.68 1.58
N TYR A 95 1.02 -22.63 2.19
CA TYR A 95 2.22 -21.96 1.67
C TYR A 95 3.25 -21.59 2.76
N VAL A 96 3.83 -22.58 3.44
CA VAL A 96 4.80 -22.34 4.52
C VAL A 96 6.21 -22.05 3.98
N GLY A 97 6.79 -20.91 4.39
CA GLY A 97 8.15 -20.47 4.09
C GLY A 97 9.25 -21.18 4.88
N VAL A 98 10.50 -20.96 4.49
CA VAL A 98 11.68 -21.40 5.25
C VAL A 98 11.81 -20.70 6.60
N ASP A 99 11.14 -19.55 6.76
CA ASP A 99 10.96 -18.84 8.02
C ASP A 99 9.93 -19.51 8.96
N GLY A 100 9.33 -20.63 8.51
CA GLY A 100 8.33 -21.39 9.26
C GLY A 100 6.95 -20.72 9.30
N ARG A 101 6.71 -19.69 8.50
CA ARG A 101 5.45 -18.95 8.48
C ARG A 101 4.64 -19.23 7.23
N GLU A 102 3.33 -19.22 7.36
CA GLU A 102 2.44 -19.25 6.21
C GLU A 102 2.46 -17.91 5.47
N HIS A 103 2.56 -17.97 4.15
CA HIS A 103 2.61 -16.83 3.26
C HIS A 103 1.24 -16.59 2.61
N ALA A 104 0.80 -15.33 2.58
CA ALA A 104 -0.48 -14.97 1.99
C ALA A 104 -0.49 -15.17 0.47
N HIS A 105 -1.66 -15.41 -0.12
CA HIS A 105 -1.85 -15.30 -1.57
C HIS A 105 -1.82 -13.82 -1.95
N ILE A 106 -0.78 -13.39 -2.65
CA ILE A 106 -0.63 -12.01 -3.11
C ILE A 106 -1.42 -11.80 -4.40
N ILE A 107 -2.28 -10.80 -4.38
CA ILE A 107 -3.00 -10.34 -5.57
C ILE A 107 -2.80 -8.85 -5.78
N PHE A 108 -2.93 -8.39 -7.02
CA PHE A 108 -2.92 -6.96 -7.34
C PHE A 108 -3.69 -6.69 -8.62
N SER A 109 -4.35 -5.53 -8.69
CA SER A 109 -5.17 -5.14 -9.84
C SER A 109 -4.43 -4.18 -10.76
N THR A 110 -4.55 -4.43 -12.07
CA THR A 110 -3.86 -3.67 -13.12
C THR A 110 -4.78 -3.41 -14.31
N ASP A 111 -4.31 -2.60 -15.24
CA ASP A 111 -4.76 -2.68 -16.62
C ASP A 111 -3.81 -3.54 -17.46
N CYS A 112 -4.09 -3.64 -18.75
CA CYS A 112 -3.40 -4.53 -19.67
C CYS A 112 -2.27 -3.81 -20.42
N GLY A 113 -2.01 -2.55 -20.07
CA GLY A 113 -1.02 -1.73 -20.74
C GLY A 113 0.40 -2.06 -20.31
N ALA A 114 1.35 -1.85 -21.23
CA ALA A 114 2.77 -2.10 -20.96
C ALA A 114 3.35 -1.28 -19.78
N TYR A 115 2.69 -0.19 -19.37
CA TYR A 115 3.02 0.52 -18.14
C TYR A 115 2.85 -0.37 -16.90
N GLN A 116 1.79 -1.17 -16.82
CA GLN A 116 1.55 -2.08 -15.68
C GLN A 116 2.23 -3.45 -15.84
N ASN A 117 2.66 -3.81 -17.05
CA ASN A 117 3.38 -5.08 -17.27
C ASN A 117 4.68 -5.15 -16.48
N TRP A 118 5.58 -4.18 -16.65
CA TRP A 118 6.86 -4.19 -15.94
C TRP A 118 6.70 -4.08 -14.42
N GLN A 119 5.66 -3.37 -13.94
CA GLN A 119 5.33 -3.28 -12.51
C GLN A 119 4.90 -4.64 -11.96
N SER A 120 4.03 -5.35 -12.70
CA SER A 120 3.57 -6.70 -12.36
C SER A 120 4.75 -7.68 -12.27
N GLU A 121 5.66 -7.61 -13.23
CA GLU A 121 6.83 -8.48 -13.30
C GLU A 121 7.84 -8.15 -12.19
N LEU A 122 8.11 -6.88 -11.91
CA LEU A 122 8.94 -6.47 -10.77
C LEU A 122 8.38 -7.01 -9.46
N LEU A 123 7.07 -6.90 -9.22
CA LEU A 123 6.44 -7.43 -8.01
C LEU A 123 6.61 -8.96 -7.93
N ALA A 124 6.38 -9.69 -9.01
CA ALA A 124 6.56 -11.15 -9.05
C ALA A 124 8.01 -11.60 -8.80
N PHE A 125 8.99 -10.98 -9.48
CA PHE A 125 10.41 -11.27 -9.26
C PHE A 125 10.84 -10.89 -7.85
N SER A 126 10.30 -9.82 -7.27
CA SER A 126 10.57 -9.46 -5.88
C SER A 126 10.05 -10.52 -4.89
N ALA A 127 8.87 -11.11 -5.15
CA ALA A 127 8.32 -12.21 -4.37
C ALA A 127 9.20 -13.46 -4.45
N GLN A 128 9.66 -13.81 -5.65
CA GLN A 128 10.60 -14.91 -5.84
C GLN A 128 11.93 -14.66 -5.11
N ARG A 129 12.49 -13.44 -5.21
CA ARG A 129 13.77 -13.07 -4.56
C ARG A 129 13.70 -13.26 -3.04
N VAL A 130 12.63 -12.81 -2.40
CA VAL A 130 12.48 -12.93 -0.93
C VAL A 130 12.05 -14.33 -0.49
N GLY A 131 11.89 -15.28 -1.41
CA GLY A 131 11.50 -16.66 -1.10
C GLY A 131 10.03 -16.82 -0.70
N HIS A 132 9.16 -15.89 -1.11
CA HIS A 132 7.72 -15.99 -0.88
C HIS A 132 7.16 -17.28 -1.51
N LYS A 133 6.28 -17.95 -0.78
CA LYS A 133 5.73 -19.28 -1.14
C LYS A 133 4.26 -19.22 -1.53
N GLY A 134 3.56 -18.16 -1.12
CA GLY A 134 2.20 -17.91 -1.53
C GLY A 134 2.13 -17.62 -3.03
N PRO A 135 1.00 -17.88 -3.68
CA PRO A 135 0.80 -17.51 -5.07
C PRO A 135 0.87 -15.99 -5.26
N VAL A 136 1.28 -15.58 -6.46
CA VAL A 136 1.22 -14.18 -6.89
C VAL A 136 0.34 -14.12 -8.13
N THR A 137 -0.80 -13.42 -8.04
CA THR A 137 -1.79 -13.31 -9.13
C THR A 137 -2.03 -11.86 -9.53
N ARG A 138 -1.73 -11.55 -10.80
CA ARG A 138 -2.13 -10.31 -11.45
C ARG A 138 -3.59 -10.42 -11.90
N ILE A 139 -4.42 -9.49 -11.46
CA ILE A 139 -5.76 -9.27 -12.01
C ILE A 139 -5.64 -8.20 -13.10
N ALA A 140 -5.68 -8.63 -14.37
CA ALA A 140 -5.57 -7.77 -15.54
C ALA A 140 -6.96 -7.45 -16.08
N SER A 141 -7.40 -6.21 -15.90
CA SER A 141 -8.81 -5.88 -16.03
C SER A 141 -9.11 -4.95 -17.20
N GLY A 142 -10.17 -5.28 -17.94
CA GLY A 142 -10.64 -4.50 -19.10
C GLY A 142 -9.77 -4.62 -20.34
N CYS A 143 -9.11 -5.77 -20.53
CA CYS A 143 -8.30 -6.05 -21.71
C CYS A 143 -9.15 -6.29 -22.96
N THR A 144 -8.71 -5.80 -24.11
CA THR A 144 -9.24 -6.28 -25.41
C THR A 144 -8.82 -7.73 -25.66
N PRO A 145 -9.49 -8.48 -26.56
CA PRO A 145 -9.06 -9.83 -26.92
C PRO A 145 -7.60 -9.91 -27.36
N GLU A 146 -7.12 -8.90 -28.11
CA GLU A 146 -5.73 -8.80 -28.56
C GLU A 146 -4.76 -8.56 -27.39
N GLU A 147 -5.14 -7.72 -26.42
CA GLU A 147 -4.34 -7.49 -25.22
C GLU A 147 -4.28 -8.74 -24.33
N GLN A 148 -5.40 -9.48 -24.20
CA GLN A 148 -5.41 -10.75 -23.48
C GLN A 148 -4.49 -11.76 -24.16
N GLU A 149 -4.57 -11.87 -25.48
CA GLU A 149 -3.73 -12.79 -26.24
C GLU A 149 -2.25 -12.44 -26.15
N ALA A 150 -1.91 -11.15 -26.24
CA ALA A 150 -0.55 -10.67 -26.05
C ALA A 150 -0.01 -10.98 -24.64
N LEU A 151 -0.84 -10.84 -23.61
CA LEU A 151 -0.48 -11.19 -22.23
C LEU A 151 -0.35 -12.70 -22.04
N ARG A 152 -1.27 -13.51 -22.59
CA ARG A 152 -1.15 -14.98 -22.56
C ARG A 152 0.13 -15.44 -23.25
N THR A 153 0.34 -14.98 -24.48
CA THR A 153 1.58 -15.26 -25.23
C THR A 153 2.81 -14.89 -24.41
N ARG A 154 2.83 -13.71 -23.75
CA ARG A 154 3.94 -13.30 -22.90
C ARG A 154 4.17 -14.25 -21.73
N TYR A 155 3.12 -14.68 -21.05
CA TYR A 155 3.19 -15.56 -19.88
C TYR A 155 3.52 -17.01 -20.25
N ASP A 156 3.11 -17.46 -21.45
CA ASP A 156 3.44 -18.77 -21.98
C ASP A 156 4.88 -18.82 -22.53
N THR A 157 5.39 -17.70 -23.02
CA THR A 157 6.73 -17.58 -23.61
C THR A 157 7.82 -17.41 -22.54
N PHE A 158 7.52 -16.69 -21.45
CA PHE A 158 8.53 -16.31 -20.48
C PHE A 158 8.24 -16.85 -19.08
N ASP A 159 9.28 -17.32 -18.40
CA ASP A 159 9.28 -17.50 -16.95
C ASP A 159 9.23 -16.12 -16.27
N LEU A 160 8.02 -15.76 -15.83
CA LEU A 160 7.73 -14.55 -15.08
C LEU A 160 7.63 -14.83 -13.58
N ALA A 161 8.55 -15.65 -13.06
CA ALA A 161 8.65 -15.97 -11.63
C ALA A 161 7.38 -16.61 -11.04
N GLY A 162 6.69 -17.43 -11.84
CA GLY A 162 5.44 -18.08 -11.44
C GLY A 162 4.23 -17.14 -11.31
N LEU A 163 4.33 -15.91 -11.85
CA LEU A 163 3.22 -14.95 -11.87
C LEU A 163 2.01 -15.52 -12.61
N ARG A 164 0.88 -15.57 -11.91
CA ARG A 164 -0.41 -15.94 -12.50
C ARG A 164 -1.09 -14.70 -13.07
N VAL A 165 -1.86 -14.89 -14.13
CA VAL A 165 -2.79 -13.86 -14.63
C VAL A 165 -4.22 -14.34 -14.52
N HIS A 166 -5.10 -13.42 -14.12
CA HIS A 166 -6.55 -13.53 -14.21
C HIS A 166 -7.07 -12.37 -15.06
N PHE A 167 -7.88 -12.65 -16.07
CA PHE A 167 -8.50 -11.63 -16.89
C PHE A 167 -9.89 -11.31 -16.35
N ALA A 168 -10.11 -10.04 -16.00
CA ALA A 168 -11.42 -9.56 -15.58
C ALA A 168 -12.04 -8.63 -16.63
N ASP A 169 -13.34 -8.79 -16.87
CA ASP A 169 -14.10 -7.93 -17.79
C ASP A 169 -14.13 -6.45 -17.36
N ALA A 170 -14.62 -5.57 -18.25
CA ALA A 170 -14.48 -4.09 -18.29
C ALA A 170 -14.63 -3.31 -16.96
N SER A 171 -13.66 -3.50 -16.09
CA SER A 171 -13.54 -3.04 -14.70
C SER A 171 -13.31 -1.53 -14.49
N LYS A 172 -13.17 -0.75 -15.58
CA LYS A 172 -12.98 0.71 -15.50
C LYS A 172 -14.28 1.47 -15.74
N LYS A 173 -15.33 0.80 -16.22
CA LYS A 173 -16.63 1.39 -16.49
C LYS A 173 -17.57 1.06 -15.34
N MET A 174 -18.08 2.10 -14.70
CA MET A 174 -19.14 1.96 -13.71
C MET A 174 -20.45 1.61 -14.42
N ALA A 175 -21.45 1.11 -13.67
CA ALA A 175 -22.72 0.64 -14.22
C ALA A 175 -23.48 1.69 -15.06
N ASP A 176 -23.22 2.97 -14.82
CA ASP A 176 -23.79 4.10 -15.56
C ASP A 176 -22.97 4.57 -16.77
N GLY A 177 -21.90 3.85 -17.11
CA GLY A 177 -21.04 4.12 -18.26
C GLY A 177 -19.90 5.11 -18.01
N ARG A 178 -19.80 5.72 -16.83
CA ARG A 178 -18.64 6.58 -16.49
C ARG A 178 -17.37 5.75 -16.37
N VAL A 179 -16.25 6.32 -16.82
CA VAL A 179 -14.94 5.69 -16.71
C VAL A 179 -14.21 6.22 -15.47
N TYR A 180 -13.96 5.33 -14.51
CA TYR A 180 -13.12 5.60 -13.35
C TYR A 180 -12.02 4.55 -13.30
N LYS A 181 -10.78 4.96 -13.63
CA LYS A 181 -9.70 3.98 -13.86
C LYS A 181 -9.33 3.15 -12.64
N TYR A 182 -9.52 3.68 -11.42
CA TYR A 182 -9.21 2.98 -10.17
C TYR A 182 -10.35 2.06 -9.71
N PHE A 183 -11.51 2.09 -10.38
CA PHE A 183 -12.58 1.11 -10.19
C PHE A 183 -12.15 -0.31 -10.57
N ASN A 184 -11.04 -0.45 -11.28
CA ASN A 184 -10.48 -1.74 -11.65
C ASN A 184 -10.07 -2.58 -10.43
N LYS A 185 -9.72 -1.95 -9.30
CA LYS A 185 -9.35 -2.65 -8.07
C LYS A 185 -10.56 -3.35 -7.44
N PRO A 186 -11.66 -2.64 -7.06
CA PRO A 186 -12.84 -3.31 -6.50
C PRO A 186 -13.47 -4.32 -7.46
N SER A 187 -13.70 -3.93 -8.72
CA SER A 187 -14.40 -4.80 -9.67
C SER A 187 -13.54 -5.97 -10.15
N GLY A 188 -12.23 -5.76 -10.31
CA GLY A 188 -11.29 -6.84 -10.62
C GLY A 188 -11.17 -7.85 -9.48
N LEU A 189 -11.09 -7.38 -8.23
CA LEU A 189 -11.11 -8.25 -7.05
C LEU A 189 -12.38 -9.11 -7.01
N LYS A 190 -13.56 -8.48 -7.16
CA LYS A 190 -14.84 -9.18 -7.17
C LYS A 190 -14.87 -10.26 -8.26
N HIS A 191 -14.51 -9.92 -9.49
CA HIS A 191 -14.49 -10.86 -10.60
C HIS A 191 -13.50 -12.01 -10.36
N TRP A 192 -12.33 -11.74 -9.81
CA TRP A 192 -11.36 -12.79 -9.52
C TRP A 192 -11.89 -13.78 -8.46
N LEU A 193 -12.50 -13.27 -7.38
CA LEU A 193 -13.09 -14.09 -6.32
C LEU A 193 -14.24 -14.99 -6.81
N GLU A 194 -15.00 -14.52 -7.80
CA GLU A 194 -16.15 -15.23 -8.37
C GLU A 194 -15.76 -16.28 -9.42
N TYR A 195 -14.71 -16.03 -10.21
CA TYR A 195 -14.45 -16.79 -11.44
C TYR A 195 -13.09 -17.47 -11.52
N ASP A 196 -12.13 -17.19 -10.65
CA ASP A 196 -10.84 -17.88 -10.67
C ASP A 196 -10.95 -19.26 -10.02
N GLU A 197 -10.95 -20.31 -10.84
CA GLU A 197 -11.07 -21.71 -10.43
C GLU A 197 -9.87 -22.21 -9.60
N ARG A 198 -8.76 -21.47 -9.55
CA ARG A 198 -7.57 -21.81 -8.76
C ARG A 198 -7.69 -21.43 -7.29
N LEU A 199 -8.77 -20.75 -6.91
CA LEU A 199 -9.05 -20.34 -5.53
C LEU A 199 -9.56 -21.52 -4.70
N GLU A 200 -8.79 -21.92 -3.70
CA GLU A 200 -9.12 -23.04 -2.83
C GLU A 200 -9.46 -22.58 -1.40
N GLY A 201 -10.46 -23.21 -0.79
CA GLY A 201 -10.80 -22.99 0.60
C GLY A 201 -11.04 -21.53 0.98
N ASN A 202 -10.72 -21.19 2.22
CA ASN A 202 -10.78 -19.85 2.78
C ASN A 202 -9.36 -19.30 3.07
N GLU A 203 -8.53 -19.27 2.04
CA GLU A 203 -7.15 -18.77 2.14
C GLU A 203 -7.07 -17.29 2.56
N VAL A 204 -5.93 -16.88 3.14
CA VAL A 204 -5.65 -15.47 3.44
C VAL A 204 -5.01 -14.81 2.22
N ILE A 205 -5.61 -13.71 1.79
CA ILE A 205 -5.21 -12.95 0.61
C ILE A 205 -4.60 -11.63 1.06
N ALA A 206 -3.55 -11.20 0.36
CA ALA A 206 -2.96 -9.87 0.49
C ALA A 206 -3.14 -9.11 -0.84
N LEU A 207 -4.04 -8.12 -0.85
CA LEU A 207 -4.25 -7.23 -1.99
C LEU A 207 -3.28 -6.05 -1.95
N LEU A 208 -2.35 -6.03 -2.91
CA LEU A 208 -1.30 -5.03 -3.07
C LEU A 208 -1.61 -4.07 -4.23
N ASP A 209 -0.87 -2.95 -4.27
CA ASP A 209 -0.75 -2.15 -5.48
C ASP A 209 0.39 -2.68 -6.38
N PRO A 210 0.29 -2.51 -7.72
CA PRO A 210 1.33 -2.96 -8.63
C PRO A 210 2.64 -2.17 -8.51
N ASP A 211 2.63 -0.97 -7.89
CA ASP A 211 3.82 -0.17 -7.64
C ASP A 211 4.52 -0.51 -6.31
N MET A 212 4.53 -1.78 -5.93
CA MET A 212 5.13 -2.31 -4.71
C MET A 212 6.25 -3.31 -5.01
N ILE A 213 7.29 -3.35 -4.16
CA ILE A 213 8.37 -4.35 -4.18
C ILE A 213 8.34 -5.07 -2.83
N LEU A 214 8.33 -6.41 -2.83
CA LEU A 214 8.50 -7.16 -1.59
C LEU A 214 9.95 -7.11 -1.14
N MET A 215 10.14 -6.77 0.13
CA MET A 215 11.43 -6.78 0.82
C MET A 215 11.58 -7.99 1.77
N LYS A 216 10.44 -8.55 2.20
CA LYS A 216 10.32 -9.81 2.93
C LYS A 216 9.12 -10.59 2.38
N PRO A 217 9.02 -11.91 2.61
CA PRO A 217 7.76 -12.60 2.36
C PRO A 217 6.59 -11.93 3.09
N PHE A 218 5.44 -11.87 2.44
CA PHE A 218 4.24 -11.32 3.04
C PHE A 218 3.51 -12.41 3.84
N PRO A 219 3.30 -12.23 5.15
CA PRO A 219 2.75 -13.29 5.99
C PRO A 219 1.22 -13.38 5.85
N ALA A 220 0.68 -14.59 5.95
CA ALA A 220 -0.76 -14.85 6.02
C ALA A 220 -1.35 -14.51 7.41
N HIS A 221 -0.50 -14.47 8.43
CA HIS A 221 -0.88 -14.24 9.82
C HIS A 221 0.11 -13.29 10.47
N MET A 222 -0.36 -12.47 11.41
CA MET A 222 0.49 -11.50 12.09
C MET A 222 1.07 -12.10 13.36
N ASP A 223 2.37 -11.89 13.58
CA ASP A 223 3.05 -12.16 14.84
C ASP A 223 3.31 -10.83 15.56
N PRO A 224 2.55 -10.51 16.64
CA PRO A 224 2.72 -9.31 17.46
C PRO A 224 4.17 -8.99 17.87
N GLU A 225 5.00 -10.02 18.04
CA GLU A 225 6.37 -9.89 18.51
C GLU A 225 7.38 -9.71 17.38
N LYS A 226 7.06 -10.18 16.16
CA LYS A 226 7.98 -10.17 15.00
C LYS A 226 7.58 -9.22 13.89
N ASP A 227 6.27 -9.14 13.61
CA ASP A 227 5.71 -8.36 12.50
C ASP A 227 5.42 -6.92 12.90
N PHE A 228 5.45 -6.60 14.20
CA PHE A 228 5.25 -5.25 14.68
C PHE A 228 6.52 -4.70 15.26
N ILE A 229 7.00 -3.65 14.62
CA ILE A 229 8.00 -2.79 15.20
C ILE A 229 7.27 -1.76 16.05
N ARG A 230 7.80 -1.53 17.26
CA ARG A 230 7.23 -0.66 18.30
C ARG A 230 7.03 0.76 17.81
N THR A 231 5.89 1.04 17.19
CA THR A 231 5.48 2.41 16.89
C THR A 231 4.67 2.94 18.08
N HIS A 232 5.07 4.10 18.62
CA HIS A 232 4.30 4.85 19.62
C HIS A 232 3.11 5.54 18.93
N VAL A 233 2.25 4.77 18.26
CA VAL A 233 1.11 5.34 17.57
C VAL A 233 0.00 5.54 18.59
N PRO A 234 -0.50 6.78 18.74
CA PRO A 234 -1.68 7.02 19.54
C PRO A 234 -2.81 6.09 19.06
N TYR A 235 -3.49 5.41 19.99
CA TYR A 235 -4.66 4.55 19.73
C TYR A 235 -4.38 3.17 19.15
N TRP A 236 -3.11 2.75 19.04
CA TRP A 236 -2.76 1.38 18.69
C TRP A 236 -2.36 0.58 19.94
N ASP A 237 -2.91 -0.61 20.09
CA ASP A 237 -2.61 -1.53 21.18
C ASP A 237 -2.12 -2.85 20.60
N ALA A 238 -0.79 -3.04 20.60
CA ALA A 238 -0.12 -4.26 20.15
C ALA A 238 -0.67 -5.52 20.82
N SER A 239 -1.12 -5.42 22.08
CA SER A 239 -1.66 -6.56 22.82
C SER A 239 -2.99 -7.07 22.25
N LYS A 240 -3.66 -6.25 21.43
CA LYS A 240 -4.90 -6.58 20.72
C LYS A 240 -4.67 -7.05 19.29
N ALA A 241 -3.42 -7.13 18.84
CA ALA A 241 -3.09 -7.67 17.52
C ALA A 241 -3.55 -9.12 17.42
N PRO A 242 -4.40 -9.45 16.43
CA PRO A 242 -4.82 -10.83 16.26
C PRO A 242 -3.63 -11.64 15.76
N LYS A 243 -3.37 -12.78 16.41
CA LYS A 243 -2.31 -13.72 16.02
C LYS A 243 -2.57 -14.37 14.65
N ARG A 244 -3.81 -14.32 14.17
CA ARG A 244 -4.25 -14.90 12.90
C ARG A 244 -5.29 -13.99 12.27
N ILE A 245 -5.22 -13.85 10.96
CA ILE A 245 -6.30 -13.27 10.17
C ILE A 245 -7.37 -14.34 10.00
N VAL A 246 -8.56 -14.07 10.50
CA VAL A 246 -9.75 -14.93 10.40
C VAL A 246 -10.96 -14.09 9.99
N ASP A 247 -12.04 -14.74 9.58
CA ASP A 247 -13.29 -14.06 9.18
C ASP A 247 -13.75 -13.04 10.23
N GLY A 248 -14.09 -11.84 9.77
CA GLY A 248 -14.46 -10.68 10.57
C GLY A 248 -13.29 -9.85 11.12
N THR A 249 -12.04 -10.28 10.92
CA THR A 249 -10.84 -9.62 11.49
C THR A 249 -9.76 -9.33 10.45
N PRO A 250 -10.07 -8.55 9.40
CA PRO A 250 -9.08 -8.17 8.39
C PRO A 250 -8.00 -7.26 9.00
N ALA A 251 -6.89 -7.12 8.30
CA ALA A 251 -5.80 -6.21 8.65
C ALA A 251 -5.39 -5.39 7.43
N ALA A 252 -4.91 -4.17 7.64
CA ALA A 252 -4.47 -3.31 6.54
C ALA A 252 -3.49 -2.25 7.03
N GLN A 253 -2.68 -1.74 6.09
CA GLN A 253 -1.71 -0.69 6.36
C GLN A 253 -2.41 0.67 6.62
N ASN A 254 -1.90 1.44 7.57
CA ASN A 254 -2.27 2.84 7.72
C ASN A 254 -1.80 3.62 6.49
N TYR A 255 -2.73 4.35 5.89
CA TYR A 255 -2.49 5.04 4.62
C TYR A 255 -2.77 6.55 4.70
N GLY A 256 -2.85 7.10 5.92
CA GLY A 256 -3.04 8.54 6.12
C GLY A 256 -4.38 9.12 5.67
N LEU A 257 -5.38 8.31 5.36
CA LEU A 257 -6.69 8.75 4.84
C LEU A 257 -7.48 9.64 5.83
N GLY A 258 -7.26 9.46 7.13
CA GLY A 258 -7.97 10.22 8.17
C GLY A 258 -9.47 9.91 8.22
N SER A 259 -10.24 10.77 8.89
CA SER A 259 -11.67 10.55 9.13
C SER A 259 -12.57 11.02 7.99
N LYS A 260 -12.04 11.50 6.86
CA LYS A 260 -12.85 12.13 5.81
C LYS A 260 -14.01 11.24 5.34
N TRP A 261 -13.84 9.92 5.40
CA TRP A 261 -14.87 8.97 5.00
C TRP A 261 -16.17 9.06 5.79
N VAL A 262 -16.15 9.56 7.04
CA VAL A 262 -17.39 9.74 7.83
C VAL A 262 -18.14 11.02 7.47
N GLU A 263 -17.52 11.92 6.70
CA GLU A 263 -18.06 13.24 6.32
C GLU A 263 -18.84 13.22 5.00
N PHE A 264 -18.81 12.10 4.27
CA PHE A 264 -19.54 11.95 3.00
C PHE A 264 -21.05 11.71 3.23
N ASN A 265 -21.84 11.78 2.16
CA ASN A 265 -23.26 11.41 2.19
C ASN A 265 -23.45 9.88 2.34
N ARG A 266 -23.18 9.36 3.53
CA ARG A 266 -23.21 7.93 3.85
C ARG A 266 -24.59 7.27 3.67
N PRO A 267 -25.73 7.90 4.01
CA PRO A 267 -27.04 7.34 3.70
C PRO A 267 -27.22 7.05 2.21
N TYR A 268 -26.73 7.94 1.34
CA TYR A 268 -26.75 7.72 -0.11
C TYR A 268 -25.81 6.61 -0.54
N VAL A 269 -24.54 6.66 -0.11
CA VAL A 269 -23.52 5.71 -0.54
C VAL A 269 -23.82 4.29 -0.05
N CYS A 270 -24.14 4.13 1.23
CA CYS A 270 -24.45 2.82 1.80
C CYS A 270 -25.88 2.34 1.53
N GLY A 271 -26.73 3.17 0.92
CA GLY A 271 -28.05 2.81 0.42
C GLY A 271 -29.13 2.61 1.50
N ASP A 272 -28.82 2.86 2.77
CA ASP A 272 -29.72 2.66 3.90
C ASP A 272 -29.32 3.59 5.08
N GLU A 273 -30.27 4.33 5.63
CA GLU A 273 -30.07 5.18 6.82
C GLU A 273 -29.75 4.38 8.08
N THR A 274 -30.10 3.09 8.10
CA THR A 274 -29.84 2.17 9.21
C THR A 274 -28.52 1.40 9.08
N SER A 275 -27.82 1.56 7.95
CA SER A 275 -26.52 0.92 7.70
C SER A 275 -25.52 1.23 8.81
N PRO A 276 -24.74 0.25 9.30
CA PRO A 276 -23.67 0.49 10.28
C PRO A 276 -22.65 1.55 9.86
N CYS A 277 -22.37 1.67 8.56
CA CYS A 277 -21.48 2.72 8.06
C CYS A 277 -22.03 4.13 8.38
N VAL A 278 -23.35 4.30 8.55
CA VAL A 278 -24.05 5.55 8.86
C VAL A 278 -24.21 5.69 10.38
N THR A 279 -24.82 4.69 11.01
CA THR A 279 -25.32 4.75 12.39
C THR A 279 -24.22 4.58 13.43
N ASP A 280 -23.16 3.83 13.12
CA ASP A 280 -22.08 3.56 14.08
C ASP A 280 -21.08 4.71 14.18
N PHE A 281 -21.16 5.77 13.36
CA PHE A 281 -20.17 6.85 13.39
C PHE A 281 -20.81 8.22 13.27
N ASP A 282 -20.83 8.98 14.36
CA ASP A 282 -21.19 10.40 14.34
C ASP A 282 -19.96 11.25 13.95
N GLU A 283 -20.05 11.98 12.83
CA GLU A 283 -18.97 12.84 12.33
C GLU A 283 -18.66 14.02 13.26
N THR A 284 -19.59 14.38 14.16
CA THR A 284 -19.39 15.44 15.16
C THR A 284 -18.78 14.89 16.45
N ASN A 285 -18.85 13.57 16.66
CA ASN A 285 -18.33 12.90 17.84
C ASN A 285 -16.83 12.58 17.69
N LYS A 286 -16.03 13.11 18.62
CA LYS A 286 -14.57 12.94 18.60
C LYS A 286 -14.13 11.48 18.76
N GLU A 287 -14.81 10.68 19.58
CA GLU A 287 -14.44 9.28 19.81
C GLU A 287 -14.83 8.38 18.63
N ASP A 288 -15.96 8.65 17.99
CA ASP A 288 -16.34 7.94 16.77
C ASP A 288 -15.38 8.24 15.62
N ARG A 289 -14.98 9.51 15.45
CA ARG A 289 -13.93 9.86 14.49
C ARG A 289 -12.61 9.18 14.79
N LYS A 290 -12.23 9.05 16.05
CA LYS A 290 -11.01 8.31 16.44
C LYS A 290 -11.14 6.83 16.07
N ARG A 291 -12.26 6.18 16.40
CA ARG A 291 -12.53 4.77 16.03
C ARG A 291 -12.51 4.58 14.51
N ALA A 292 -13.12 5.51 13.78
CA ALA A 292 -13.14 5.53 12.32
C ALA A 292 -11.73 5.58 11.72
N VAL A 293 -10.85 6.40 12.29
CA VAL A 293 -9.44 6.46 11.88
C VAL A 293 -8.68 5.21 12.28
N ALA A 294 -8.86 4.71 13.51
CA ALA A 294 -8.07 3.60 14.04
C ALA A 294 -8.32 2.25 13.36
N HIS A 295 -9.52 2.03 12.78
CA HIS A 295 -9.93 0.72 12.27
C HIS A 295 -10.42 0.69 10.83
N TYR A 296 -10.75 1.83 10.22
CA TYR A 296 -11.37 1.84 8.90
C TYR A 296 -10.63 2.72 7.88
N ALA A 297 -9.82 3.68 8.33
CA ALA A 297 -9.02 4.55 7.45
C ALA A 297 -7.73 3.86 6.96
N VAL A 298 -7.89 2.77 6.21
CA VAL A 298 -6.82 1.87 5.79
C VAL A 298 -6.56 1.89 4.28
N GLY A 299 -5.37 1.43 3.87
CA GLY A 299 -4.95 1.28 2.48
C GLY A 299 -4.15 -0.01 2.23
N PRO A 300 -3.69 -0.25 0.99
CA PRO A 300 -2.86 -1.39 0.65
C PRO A 300 -1.54 -1.42 1.46
N PRO A 301 -1.00 -2.60 1.80
CA PRO A 301 -1.61 -3.93 1.67
C PRO A 301 -2.92 -4.06 2.47
N TYR A 302 -3.96 -4.61 1.82
CA TYR A 302 -5.17 -5.09 2.49
C TYR A 302 -5.06 -6.60 2.67
N VAL A 303 -5.35 -7.12 3.85
CA VAL A 303 -5.21 -8.53 4.19
C VAL A 303 -6.49 -9.03 4.83
N ALA A 304 -7.12 -10.02 4.21
CA ALA A 304 -8.34 -10.63 4.71
C ALA A 304 -8.44 -12.08 4.25
N THR A 305 -9.31 -12.84 4.89
CA THR A 305 -9.70 -14.15 4.36
C THR A 305 -10.48 -13.98 3.06
N ARG A 306 -10.50 -15.02 2.22
CA ARG A 306 -11.33 -15.06 1.01
C ARG A 306 -12.80 -14.73 1.31
N ASN A 307 -13.37 -15.32 2.36
CA ASN A 307 -14.76 -15.10 2.74
C ASN A 307 -15.06 -13.63 3.06
N ASP A 308 -14.14 -12.93 3.73
CA ASP A 308 -14.31 -11.51 4.01
C ASP A 308 -14.13 -10.66 2.75
N PHE A 309 -13.14 -10.99 1.91
CA PHE A 309 -12.97 -10.27 0.66
C PHE A 309 -14.17 -10.43 -0.29
N ILE A 310 -14.86 -11.57 -0.29
CA ILE A 310 -16.11 -11.72 -1.06
C ILE A 310 -17.15 -10.68 -0.62
N LYS A 311 -17.36 -10.53 0.69
CA LYS A 311 -18.32 -9.56 1.25
C LYS A 311 -17.87 -8.12 1.00
N ILE A 312 -16.60 -7.82 1.25
CA ILE A 312 -16.01 -6.49 1.06
C ILE A 312 -16.09 -6.08 -0.41
N ALA A 313 -15.66 -6.95 -1.34
CA ALA A 313 -15.65 -6.65 -2.76
C ALA A 313 -17.05 -6.35 -3.30
N ASP A 314 -18.08 -7.07 -2.82
CA ASP A 314 -19.47 -6.81 -3.21
C ASP A 314 -19.91 -5.39 -2.84
N LYS A 315 -19.70 -4.99 -1.57
CA LYS A 315 -20.02 -3.64 -1.09
C LYS A 315 -19.12 -2.56 -1.67
N TRP A 316 -17.86 -2.87 -1.92
CA TRP A 316 -16.91 -1.94 -2.51
C TRP A 316 -17.29 -1.57 -3.95
N VAL A 317 -17.68 -2.56 -4.75
CA VAL A 317 -18.21 -2.37 -6.11
C VAL A 317 -19.53 -1.58 -6.09
N GLU A 318 -20.39 -1.83 -5.09
CA GLU A 318 -21.65 -1.10 -4.91
C GLU A 318 -21.42 0.38 -4.54
N PHE A 319 -20.51 0.65 -3.61
CA PHE A 319 -20.35 1.97 -2.99
C PHE A 319 -19.46 2.91 -3.79
N CYS A 320 -18.44 2.39 -4.47
CA CYS A 320 -17.47 3.23 -5.18
C CYS A 320 -18.11 4.15 -6.25
N PRO A 321 -19.07 3.70 -7.08
CA PRO A 321 -19.71 4.57 -8.06
C PRO A 321 -20.55 5.69 -7.42
N LYS A 322 -21.27 5.37 -6.34
CA LYS A 322 -22.07 6.34 -5.59
C LYS A 322 -21.18 7.40 -4.95
N LEU A 323 -20.08 6.99 -4.32
CA LEU A 323 -19.12 7.92 -3.75
C LEU A 323 -18.42 8.77 -4.82
N TYR A 324 -18.16 8.22 -6.01
CA TYR A 324 -17.56 8.95 -7.11
C TYR A 324 -18.43 10.10 -7.64
N GLU A 325 -19.74 10.07 -7.44
CA GLU A 325 -20.62 11.21 -7.75
C GLU A 325 -20.37 12.42 -6.86
N GLU A 326 -20.00 12.16 -5.60
CA GLU A 326 -19.71 13.19 -4.60
C GLU A 326 -18.23 13.60 -4.63
N PHE A 327 -17.34 12.62 -4.80
CA PHE A 327 -15.90 12.80 -4.72
C PHE A 327 -15.23 12.07 -5.90
N ALA A 328 -14.99 12.78 -7.00
CA ALA A 328 -14.44 12.22 -8.24
C ALA A 328 -12.91 12.30 -8.31
N GLU A 329 -12.21 11.74 -7.33
CA GLU A 329 -10.75 11.89 -7.16
C GLU A 329 -10.02 10.53 -7.14
N LEU A 330 -8.69 10.55 -7.04
CA LEU A 330 -7.86 9.34 -6.94
C LEU A 330 -8.25 8.46 -5.74
N LEU A 331 -8.55 9.06 -4.59
CA LEU A 331 -8.78 8.34 -3.33
C LEU A 331 -10.20 7.80 -3.15
N THR A 332 -11.10 8.01 -4.11
CA THR A 332 -12.50 7.58 -4.02
C THR A 332 -12.61 6.08 -3.79
N GLU A 333 -11.80 5.29 -4.50
CA GLU A 333 -11.80 3.83 -4.36
C GLU A 333 -11.43 3.41 -2.92
N MET A 334 -10.44 4.06 -2.30
CA MET A 334 -10.02 3.75 -0.94
C MET A 334 -11.07 4.18 0.09
N TYR A 335 -11.70 5.34 -0.08
CA TYR A 335 -12.78 5.75 0.82
C TYR A 335 -14.02 4.86 0.69
N ALA A 336 -14.31 4.36 -0.51
CA ALA A 336 -15.37 3.39 -0.71
C ALA A 336 -15.06 2.06 -0.01
N TYR A 337 -13.79 1.64 0.04
CA TYR A 337 -13.35 0.50 0.86
C TYR A 337 -13.63 0.74 2.34
N CYS A 338 -13.27 1.92 2.89
CA CYS A 338 -13.53 2.26 4.28
C CYS A 338 -15.03 2.13 4.62
N LEU A 339 -15.89 2.64 3.74
CA LEU A 339 -17.35 2.57 3.90
C LEU A 339 -17.87 1.12 3.80
N ALA A 340 -17.33 0.32 2.88
CA ALA A 340 -17.69 -1.10 2.74
C ALA A 340 -17.33 -1.89 4.01
N ALA A 341 -16.11 -1.71 4.53
CA ALA A 341 -15.67 -2.34 5.77
C ALA A 341 -16.52 -1.88 6.97
N ALA A 342 -16.84 -0.59 7.07
CA ALA A 342 -17.69 -0.05 8.13
C ALA A 342 -19.13 -0.59 8.04
N HIS A 343 -19.71 -0.69 6.84
CA HIS A 343 -21.03 -1.29 6.63
C HIS A 343 -21.08 -2.75 7.08
N LEU A 344 -20.02 -3.51 6.81
CA LEU A 344 -19.89 -4.91 7.19
C LEU A 344 -19.45 -5.11 8.65
N GLN A 345 -19.22 -4.02 9.39
CA GLN A 345 -18.70 -4.04 10.76
C GLN A 345 -17.41 -4.88 10.87
N MET A 346 -16.50 -4.69 9.91
CA MET A 346 -15.20 -5.35 9.84
C MET A 346 -14.09 -4.37 10.25
N PRO A 347 -13.90 -4.10 11.55
CA PRO A 347 -12.83 -3.24 12.01
C PRO A 347 -11.51 -3.88 11.63
N HIS A 348 -10.70 -3.16 10.84
CA HIS A 348 -9.39 -3.67 10.51
C HIS A 348 -8.47 -3.57 11.71
N PHE A 349 -7.61 -4.57 11.84
CA PHE A 349 -6.38 -4.40 12.57
C PHE A 349 -5.43 -3.54 11.74
N MET A 350 -5.23 -2.30 12.19
CA MET A 350 -4.39 -1.34 11.47
C MET A 350 -2.92 -1.59 11.77
N VAL A 351 -2.14 -1.75 10.71
CA VAL A 351 -0.68 -1.98 10.75
C VAL A 351 0.04 -0.73 10.27
N PHE A 352 1.17 -0.40 10.87
CA PHE A 352 1.90 0.85 10.60
C PHE A 352 3.25 0.65 9.93
N ASN A 353 3.72 -0.59 9.82
CA ASN A 353 5.10 -0.91 9.45
C ASN A 353 5.19 -1.99 8.36
N TRP A 354 4.10 -2.29 7.64
CA TRP A 354 4.18 -3.20 6.51
C TRP A 354 4.85 -2.56 5.29
N MET A 355 4.77 -1.24 5.16
CA MET A 355 5.40 -0.53 4.06
C MET A 355 6.16 0.74 4.46
N VAL A 356 7.02 1.17 3.55
CA VAL A 356 7.54 2.54 3.42
C VAL A 356 7.25 3.07 2.03
N SER A 357 6.89 4.35 1.92
CA SER A 357 6.50 4.97 0.65
C SER A 357 6.99 6.42 0.53
N GLU A 358 6.64 7.28 1.47
CA GLU A 358 6.89 8.72 1.43
C GLU A 358 7.93 9.09 2.51
N PRO A 359 9.15 9.49 2.13
CA PRO A 359 10.25 9.77 3.07
C PRO A 359 9.91 10.76 4.18
N GLY A 360 8.94 11.65 3.96
CA GLY A 360 8.47 12.61 4.97
C GLY A 360 7.46 12.05 5.97
N MET A 361 6.99 10.80 5.83
CA MET A 361 6.00 10.24 6.76
C MET A 361 6.65 9.87 8.10
N GLU A 362 6.02 10.32 9.19
CA GLU A 362 6.46 10.01 10.56
C GLU A 362 5.38 9.22 11.28
N ASN A 363 5.78 8.17 12.00
CA ASN A 363 4.91 7.34 12.84
C ASN A 363 3.69 6.72 12.12
N ARG A 364 3.77 6.52 10.80
CA ARG A 364 2.69 5.91 9.99
C ARG A 364 3.13 4.80 9.05
N GLU A 365 4.43 4.72 8.83
CA GLU A 365 5.12 3.77 7.97
C GLU A 365 6.33 3.23 8.76
N GLY A 366 6.90 2.11 8.30
CA GLY A 366 8.05 1.47 8.94
C GLY A 366 9.37 2.17 8.66
N TRP A 367 9.37 3.51 8.75
CA TRP A 367 10.56 4.33 8.59
C TRP A 367 11.57 4.25 9.74
N PRO A 368 11.18 4.16 11.04
CA PRO A 368 12.15 4.02 12.13
C PRO A 368 13.18 2.89 11.91
N GLU A 369 12.80 1.83 11.21
CA GLU A 369 13.55 0.65 10.86
C GLU A 369 14.52 0.91 9.72
N ILE A 370 14.03 1.62 8.70
CA ILE A 370 14.86 2.10 7.61
C ILE A 370 15.84 3.16 8.11
N ASP A 371 15.44 4.02 9.05
CA ASP A 371 16.31 5.03 9.65
C ASP A 371 17.51 4.36 10.33
N SER A 372 17.32 3.24 11.02
CA SER A 372 18.42 2.46 11.60
C SER A 372 19.34 1.88 10.52
N ALA A 373 18.77 1.29 9.46
CA ALA A 373 19.56 0.71 8.36
C ALA A 373 20.30 1.78 7.54
N ALA A 374 19.65 2.91 7.29
CA ALA A 374 20.20 4.04 6.55
C ALA A 374 21.16 4.90 7.39
N ALA A 375 21.16 4.76 8.72
CA ALA A 375 22.10 5.40 9.62
C ALA A 375 23.47 4.70 9.66
N ASP A 376 23.60 3.47 9.14
CA ASP A 376 24.88 2.76 9.08
C ASP A 376 25.92 3.59 8.33
N PRO A 377 27.05 3.98 8.96
CA PRO A 377 28.11 4.72 8.29
C PRO A 377 28.77 3.93 7.15
N ASN A 378 28.58 2.62 7.09
CA ASN A 378 29.05 1.76 6.02
C ASN A 378 27.96 1.45 4.98
N PHE A 379 26.82 2.14 5.02
CA PHE A 379 25.78 1.96 4.00
C PHE A 379 26.36 2.19 2.60
N GLN A 380 26.14 1.22 1.73
CA GLN A 380 26.54 1.27 0.32
C GLN A 380 25.30 1.09 -0.55
N CYS A 381 25.16 1.95 -1.56
CA CYS A 381 24.11 1.88 -2.56
C CYS A 381 24.46 0.81 -3.62
N ASP A 382 24.65 -0.43 -3.18
CA ASP A 382 24.96 -1.57 -4.04
C ASP A 382 23.93 -2.71 -3.85
N ALA A 383 24.11 -3.80 -4.58
CA ALA A 383 23.18 -4.93 -4.58
C ALA A 383 22.99 -5.59 -3.20
N SER A 384 23.92 -5.42 -2.24
CA SER A 384 23.80 -5.92 -0.88
C SER A 384 22.61 -5.34 -0.13
N ILE A 385 22.11 -4.16 -0.55
CA ILE A 385 20.91 -3.55 0.04
C ILE A 385 19.69 -4.47 -0.03
N LEU A 386 19.63 -5.38 -1.00
CA LEU A 386 18.53 -6.35 -1.15
C LEU A 386 18.53 -7.41 -0.04
N ASN A 387 19.66 -7.60 0.64
CA ASN A 387 19.84 -8.55 1.74
C ASN A 387 19.65 -7.90 3.12
N THR A 388 19.25 -6.62 3.17
CA THR A 388 19.03 -5.89 4.44
C THR A 388 18.04 -6.61 5.37
N HIS A 389 17.10 -7.38 4.82
CA HIS A 389 16.14 -8.17 5.60
C HIS A 389 16.78 -9.31 6.42
N GLU A 390 17.98 -9.77 6.05
CA GLU A 390 18.70 -10.82 6.77
C GLU A 390 19.35 -10.28 8.05
N THR A 391 19.68 -8.98 8.07
CA THR A 391 20.45 -8.34 9.15
C THR A 391 19.63 -7.32 9.94
N SER A 392 18.48 -6.88 9.43
CA SER A 392 17.64 -5.85 10.03
C SER A 392 16.16 -6.19 9.91
N ASN A 393 15.37 -5.76 10.90
CA ASN A 393 13.92 -5.84 10.82
C ASN A 393 13.37 -4.71 9.96
N ILE A 394 13.34 -4.88 8.64
CA ILE A 394 12.77 -3.90 7.69
C ILE A 394 11.29 -4.17 7.42
N PRO A 395 10.52 -3.24 6.84
CA PRO A 395 9.14 -3.47 6.40
C PRO A 395 9.02 -4.59 5.37
N ASN A 396 7.80 -5.09 5.12
CA ASN A 396 7.57 -6.12 4.09
C ASN A 396 7.60 -5.54 2.68
N ILE A 397 7.21 -4.28 2.50
CA ILE A 397 6.96 -3.66 1.20
C ILE A 397 7.69 -2.31 1.08
N LEU A 398 8.29 -2.09 -0.09
CA LEU A 398 8.63 -0.75 -0.58
C LEU A 398 7.55 -0.34 -1.58
N HIS A 399 6.80 0.73 -1.28
CA HIS A 399 5.78 1.27 -2.18
C HIS A 399 6.33 2.48 -2.94
N TYR A 400 6.66 2.30 -4.23
CA TYR A 400 7.33 3.32 -5.04
C TYR A 400 6.35 4.28 -5.74
N CYS A 401 5.35 4.77 -5.01
CA CYS A 401 4.36 5.68 -5.56
C CYS A 401 4.89 7.10 -5.81
N GLN A 402 6.01 7.48 -5.15
CA GLN A 402 6.64 8.79 -5.26
C GLN A 402 7.84 8.76 -6.22
N LYS A 403 8.47 9.93 -6.36
CA LYS A 403 9.78 10.06 -7.00
C LYS A 403 10.86 10.07 -5.92
N TYR A 404 11.90 9.27 -6.14
CA TYR A 404 13.08 9.24 -5.26
C TYR A 404 14.30 9.70 -6.03
N ILE A 405 15.28 10.24 -5.32
CA ILE A 405 16.49 10.86 -5.83
C ILE A 405 17.64 10.29 -5.00
N ALA A 406 18.72 9.94 -5.68
CA ALA A 406 19.97 9.51 -5.07
C ALA A 406 21.16 10.09 -5.82
N GLY A 407 22.28 10.25 -5.13
CA GLY A 407 23.49 10.80 -5.70
C GLY A 407 23.30 12.23 -6.20
N GLU A 408 23.94 12.58 -7.32
CA GLU A 408 23.90 13.93 -7.86
C GLU A 408 22.56 14.25 -8.53
N ASN A 409 22.06 13.35 -9.39
CA ASN A 409 20.89 13.62 -10.25
C ASN A 409 20.08 12.38 -10.66
N GLN A 410 20.42 11.18 -10.15
CA GLN A 410 19.68 9.95 -10.46
C GLN A 410 18.31 10.00 -9.80
N ILE A 411 17.28 9.59 -10.55
CA ILE A 411 15.92 9.56 -10.03
C ILE A 411 15.26 8.20 -10.28
N TRP A 412 14.63 7.67 -9.24
CA TRP A 412 13.62 6.64 -9.42
C TRP A 412 12.26 7.30 -9.67
N SER A 413 11.60 6.88 -10.76
CA SER A 413 10.23 7.28 -11.05
C SER A 413 9.61 6.23 -11.95
N LYS A 414 8.52 5.59 -11.49
CA LYS A 414 7.76 4.61 -12.30
C LYS A 414 7.35 5.12 -13.68
N HIS A 415 7.14 6.42 -13.83
CA HIS A 415 6.81 7.06 -15.12
C HIS A 415 7.99 7.18 -16.10
N ARG A 416 9.20 6.80 -15.70
CA ARG A 416 10.43 6.88 -16.50
C ARG A 416 11.07 5.53 -16.80
N ILE A 417 10.47 4.44 -16.30
CA ILE A 417 10.90 3.09 -16.66
C ILE A 417 10.41 2.77 -18.08
N PRO A 418 11.29 2.30 -18.99
CA PRO A 418 10.89 1.80 -20.29
C PRO A 418 9.82 0.73 -20.17
N LYS A 419 8.78 0.83 -20.99
CA LYS A 419 7.65 -0.10 -20.95
C LYS A 419 8.05 -1.53 -21.35
N ASP A 420 9.15 -1.67 -22.07
CA ASP A 420 9.73 -2.91 -22.59
C ASP A 420 11.03 -3.30 -21.85
N ILE A 421 11.26 -2.77 -20.64
CA ILE A 421 12.49 -3.02 -19.86
C ILE A 421 12.77 -4.52 -19.65
N PHE A 422 11.72 -5.34 -19.48
CA PHE A 422 11.81 -6.80 -19.45
C PHE A 422 11.86 -7.40 -20.86
N SER A 423 13.02 -7.26 -21.50
CA SER A 423 13.37 -7.88 -22.78
C SER A 423 14.86 -8.26 -22.81
N CYS A 424 15.26 -9.12 -23.75
CA CYS A 424 16.64 -9.61 -23.82
C CYS A 424 17.65 -8.52 -24.22
N ASP A 425 17.25 -7.60 -25.10
CA ASP A 425 18.15 -6.60 -25.69
C ASP A 425 18.29 -5.32 -24.86
N ARG A 426 17.32 -5.02 -23.98
CA ARG A 426 17.36 -3.83 -23.12
C ARG A 426 18.50 -3.92 -22.12
N GLU A 427 19.22 -2.83 -21.95
CA GLU A 427 20.25 -2.69 -20.93
C GLU A 427 19.62 -2.63 -19.52
N LEU A 428 20.41 -2.91 -18.48
CA LEU A 428 20.03 -2.76 -17.08
C LEU A 428 20.01 -1.27 -16.70
N LEU A 429 19.32 -0.92 -15.61
CA LEU A 429 19.38 0.44 -15.07
C LEU A 429 20.78 0.73 -14.56
N GLN A 430 21.30 1.92 -14.84
CA GLN A 430 22.50 2.38 -14.17
C GLN A 430 22.13 2.77 -12.72
N PRO A 431 22.61 2.05 -11.69
CA PRO A 431 22.27 2.38 -10.31
C PRO A 431 22.91 3.71 -9.87
N PRO A 432 22.43 4.33 -8.78
CA PRO A 432 23.14 5.45 -8.17
C PRO A 432 24.56 5.04 -7.73
N PRO A 433 25.50 6.00 -7.55
CA PRO A 433 26.84 5.70 -7.06
C PRO A 433 26.81 4.97 -5.72
N VAL A 434 27.77 4.07 -5.48
CA VAL A 434 27.87 3.29 -4.23
C VAL A 434 27.85 4.20 -2.99
N ASN A 435 28.46 5.38 -3.08
CA ASN A 435 28.49 6.38 -2.02
C ASN A 435 27.36 7.42 -2.12
N ALA A 436 26.19 7.07 -2.69
CA ALA A 436 25.07 8.01 -2.91
C ALA A 436 24.63 8.78 -1.66
N MET A 437 24.81 8.22 -0.46
CA MET A 437 24.50 8.88 0.82
C MET A 437 25.45 10.04 1.17
N GLU A 438 26.66 10.07 0.62
CA GLU A 438 27.65 11.11 0.87
C GLU A 438 27.39 12.39 0.04
N TYR A 439 26.53 12.30 -0.96
CA TYR A 439 26.17 13.45 -1.80
C TYR A 439 25.35 14.47 -1.00
N PRO A 440 25.46 15.78 -1.32
CA PRO A 440 24.70 16.81 -0.65
C PRO A 440 23.18 16.57 -0.84
N PRO A 441 22.34 16.92 0.15
CA PRO A 441 20.90 16.73 0.04
C PRO A 441 20.32 17.33 -1.23
N GLY A 442 19.51 16.54 -1.93
CA GLY A 442 18.72 17.01 -3.05
C GLY A 442 17.77 18.15 -2.65
N THR A 443 17.12 18.76 -3.64
CA THR A 443 16.21 19.90 -3.42
C THR A 443 14.75 19.56 -3.70
N ASP A 444 13.85 20.19 -2.94
CA ASP A 444 12.42 20.17 -3.18
C ASP A 444 12.04 20.95 -4.45
N VAL A 445 10.75 20.98 -4.79
CA VAL A 445 10.25 21.69 -5.98
C VAL A 445 10.48 23.21 -5.96
N ARG A 446 10.81 23.78 -4.81
CA ARG A 446 11.13 25.21 -4.61
C ARG A 446 12.64 25.45 -4.51
N GLY A 447 13.47 24.43 -4.72
CA GLY A 447 14.92 24.52 -4.64
C GLY A 447 15.46 24.51 -3.21
N ARG A 448 14.65 24.20 -2.20
CA ARG A 448 15.11 24.12 -0.81
C ARG A 448 15.74 22.75 -0.56
N PRO A 449 16.91 22.66 0.10
CA PRO A 449 17.53 21.38 0.40
C PRO A 449 16.62 20.56 1.31
N PHE A 450 16.58 19.25 1.06
CA PHE A 450 15.94 18.32 1.98
C PHE A 450 16.68 18.30 3.32
N ASN A 451 15.95 18.08 4.41
CA ASN A 451 16.61 17.77 5.68
C ASN A 451 17.33 16.42 5.58
N GLU A 452 18.34 16.20 6.41
CA GLU A 452 19.21 15.01 6.35
C GLU A 452 18.40 13.70 6.44
N LYS A 453 17.45 13.62 7.37
CA LYS A 453 16.63 12.43 7.57
C LYS A 453 15.82 12.08 6.31
N PHE A 454 15.13 13.07 5.75
CA PHE A 454 14.39 12.92 4.51
C PHE A 454 15.33 12.49 3.36
N TRP A 455 16.50 13.12 3.24
CA TRP A 455 17.49 12.79 2.21
C TRP A 455 17.97 11.34 2.30
N ARG A 456 18.31 10.85 3.50
CA ARG A 456 18.76 9.47 3.70
C ARG A 456 17.65 8.48 3.36
N ARG A 457 16.42 8.71 3.84
CA ARG A 457 15.24 7.90 3.48
C ARG A 457 15.00 7.87 1.97
N ASN A 458 15.07 9.04 1.33
CA ASN A 458 14.84 9.19 -0.11
C ASN A 458 15.92 8.46 -0.94
N THR A 459 17.19 8.61 -0.54
CA THR A 459 18.34 7.92 -1.16
C THR A 459 18.23 6.41 -0.99
N TRP A 460 17.86 5.94 0.21
CA TRP A 460 17.64 4.52 0.50
C TRP A 460 16.57 3.91 -0.42
N MET A 461 15.42 4.59 -0.57
CA MET A 461 14.34 4.15 -1.46
C MET A 461 14.80 4.04 -2.91
N ALA A 462 15.53 5.04 -3.41
CA ALA A 462 16.08 5.00 -4.76
C ALA A 462 17.06 3.83 -4.91
N CYS A 463 18.06 3.70 -4.04
CA CYS A 463 19.03 2.61 -4.06
C CYS A 463 18.34 1.24 -4.09
N TYR A 464 17.39 1.00 -3.19
CA TYR A 464 16.69 -0.27 -3.12
C TYR A 464 15.91 -0.55 -4.41
N ALA A 465 15.16 0.43 -4.92
CA ALA A 465 14.32 0.25 -6.10
C ALA A 465 15.14 -0.02 -7.38
N TYR A 466 16.27 0.68 -7.57
CA TYR A 466 17.19 0.42 -8.69
C TYR A 466 17.76 -1.00 -8.65
N HIS A 467 18.30 -1.41 -7.50
CA HIS A 467 18.89 -2.73 -7.34
C HIS A 467 17.85 -3.84 -7.43
N ALA A 468 16.64 -3.62 -6.91
CA ALA A 468 15.53 -4.57 -7.02
C ALA A 468 15.07 -4.75 -8.48
N MET A 469 15.03 -3.67 -9.26
CA MET A 469 14.76 -3.76 -10.70
C MET A 469 15.87 -4.52 -11.43
N ASN A 470 17.14 -4.19 -11.20
CA ASN A 470 18.24 -4.87 -11.86
C ASN A 470 18.29 -6.37 -11.51
N ASP A 471 18.07 -6.75 -10.24
CA ASP A 471 17.96 -8.17 -9.87
C ASP A 471 16.81 -8.86 -10.62
N ALA A 472 15.63 -8.23 -10.72
CA ALA A 472 14.50 -8.76 -11.48
C ALA A 472 14.84 -8.92 -12.98
N LEU A 473 15.49 -7.92 -13.59
CA LEU A 473 15.91 -7.97 -14.99
C LEU A 473 16.95 -9.06 -15.25
N ILE A 474 17.92 -9.22 -14.35
CA ILE A 474 18.95 -10.27 -14.44
C ILE A 474 18.29 -11.65 -14.35
N ARG A 475 17.36 -11.85 -13.41
CA ARG A 475 16.61 -13.12 -13.27
C ARG A 475 15.79 -13.42 -14.50
N PHE A 476 15.02 -12.44 -14.98
CA PHE A 476 14.25 -12.56 -16.22
C PHE A 476 15.16 -12.97 -17.38
N LYS A 477 16.27 -12.26 -17.60
CA LYS A 477 17.20 -12.54 -18.70
C LYS A 477 17.82 -13.93 -18.59
N ARG A 478 18.25 -14.34 -17.39
CA ARG A 478 18.83 -15.68 -17.17
C ARG A 478 17.84 -16.81 -17.42
N ALA A 479 16.56 -16.60 -17.13
CA ALA A 479 15.53 -17.61 -17.34
C ALA A 479 15.03 -17.68 -18.79
N ASN A 480 15.12 -16.56 -19.53
CA ASN A 480 14.36 -16.38 -20.77
C ASN A 480 15.18 -16.05 -22.02
N CYS A 481 16.44 -15.66 -21.87
CA CYS A 481 17.26 -15.17 -22.97
C CYS A 481 18.43 -16.11 -23.28
N ASP A 482 18.84 -16.10 -24.54
CA ASP A 482 20.06 -16.77 -24.98
C ASP A 482 21.32 -16.10 -24.38
N GLN A 483 22.50 -16.65 -24.70
CA GLN A 483 23.80 -16.14 -24.21
C GLN A 483 24.10 -14.67 -24.58
N ASN A 484 23.30 -14.05 -25.46
CA ASN A 484 23.44 -12.67 -25.91
C ASN A 484 22.61 -11.65 -25.10
N ALA A 485 22.05 -12.04 -23.95
CA ALA A 485 21.28 -11.12 -23.12
C ALA A 485 22.11 -9.88 -22.73
N ASN A 486 21.56 -8.68 -22.95
CA ASN A 486 22.22 -7.44 -22.57
C ASN A 486 22.18 -7.27 -21.04
N LEU A 487 23.36 -7.32 -20.40
CA LEU A 487 23.55 -7.17 -18.96
C LEU A 487 24.33 -5.89 -18.59
N GLU A 488 24.51 -4.98 -19.55
CA GLU A 488 25.21 -3.71 -19.31
C GLU A 488 24.34 -2.76 -18.46
N GLU A 489 24.91 -2.14 -17.43
CA GLU A 489 24.22 -1.19 -16.54
C GLU A 489 24.31 0.25 -17.07
N THR A 490 23.69 0.50 -18.24
CA THR A 490 23.85 1.76 -18.98
C THR A 490 22.58 2.61 -19.08
N TYR A 491 21.40 2.11 -18.69
CA TYR A 491 20.15 2.89 -18.79
C TYR A 491 20.05 3.92 -17.67
N MET A 492 20.27 5.18 -18.02
CA MET A 492 20.20 6.30 -17.07
C MET A 492 18.78 6.83 -16.89
N ILE A 493 18.34 6.94 -15.63
CA ILE A 493 17.14 7.71 -15.27
C ILE A 493 17.58 8.96 -14.51
N ILE A 494 17.75 10.07 -15.23
CA ILE A 494 18.27 11.33 -14.67
C ILE A 494 17.20 12.41 -14.57
N LYS A 495 17.28 13.29 -13.57
CA LYS A 495 16.45 14.50 -13.49
C LYS A 495 16.60 15.27 -14.81
N MET A 496 15.49 15.67 -15.44
CA MET A 496 15.58 16.49 -16.66
C MET A 496 16.36 17.75 -16.27
N ARG A 497 17.46 18.02 -16.99
CA ARG A 497 18.22 19.25 -16.81
C ARG A 497 17.30 20.45 -17.09
N GLU A 498 17.52 21.56 -16.39
CA GLU A 498 16.65 22.75 -16.49
C GLU A 498 16.69 23.39 -17.89
N ASP A 499 17.79 23.24 -18.62
CA ASP A 499 17.95 23.64 -20.03
C ASP A 499 17.10 22.81 -21.01
N CYS A 500 16.53 21.68 -20.57
CA CYS A 500 15.64 20.84 -21.37
C CYS A 500 14.14 21.11 -21.11
N LYS A 501 13.77 22.06 -20.26
CA LYS A 501 12.34 22.45 -20.09
C LYS A 501 11.80 23.04 -21.40
N GLY A 502 10.88 22.32 -22.05
CA GLY A 502 10.23 22.74 -23.30
C GLY A 502 10.92 22.27 -24.58
N ASN A 503 11.99 21.47 -24.50
CA ASN A 503 12.65 20.90 -25.67
C ASN A 503 12.28 19.40 -25.85
N PRO A 504 11.42 19.03 -26.82
CA PRO A 504 11.00 17.65 -27.02
C PRO A 504 12.14 16.72 -27.46
N ASN A 505 13.27 17.27 -27.94
CA ASN A 505 14.43 16.48 -28.36
C ASN A 505 15.29 15.97 -27.20
N CYS A 506 15.06 16.42 -25.96
CA CYS A 506 15.76 15.92 -24.78
C CYS A 506 15.15 14.62 -24.22
N HIS A 507 14.03 14.13 -24.75
CA HIS A 507 13.39 12.92 -24.22
C HIS A 507 14.12 11.62 -24.59
N ASN A 508 15.10 11.68 -25.50
CA ASN A 508 15.82 10.53 -26.05
C ASN A 508 17.36 10.60 -25.81
N LYS A 509 17.84 11.39 -24.85
CA LYS A 509 19.27 11.47 -24.50
C LYS A 509 19.52 11.26 -23.03
#